data_AF-A0A4S8JPY2-F1
#
_entry.id   AF-A0A4S8JPY2-F1
#
_cell.length_a   1.000
_cell.length_b   1.000
_cell.length_c   1.000
_cell.angle_alpha   90.00
_cell.angle_beta   90.00
_cell.angle_gamma   90.00
#
_symmetry.space_group_name_H-M   'P 1'
#
loop_
_entity.id
_entity.type
_entity.pdbx_description
1 polymer ?
#
loop_
_entity_poly.entity_id
_entity_poly.type
_entity_poly.pdbx_seq_one_letter_code
_entity_poly.pdbx_strand_id
1 'polypeptide(L)'
;MGILETMVFWEGYVSDEVMGTFAPIVVYWLYAGFYQLLPRLDRYRLHTKKEEEQKNLVTLATVVKGVLLQQVVQATIAQVLFLITAKASLSGVPVQPSIPVQILQIFVAMLALDTWQYFMHDTCTRISFCTAIFHSQHHRLVVPYAVGALYNHPLEGFLLDTLGGAISFLISGMTPRTSVFFFCFAVMKTIDDHCGLWLPGNIFTSSFRTHSLS
;
A
#
# COMPACT_ATOMS: atom_id res chain seq x y z
N MET A 1 29.76 17.52 17.88
CA MET A 1 29.92 16.06 17.77
C MET A 1 28.78 15.42 18.54
N GLY A 2 27.82 14.85 17.82
CA GLY A 2 26.54 14.38 18.35
C GLY A 2 25.68 13.98 17.16
N ILE A 3 26.16 12.95 16.45
CA ILE A 3 25.49 12.35 15.31
C ILE A 3 24.25 11.65 15.89
N LEU A 4 23.09 12.32 15.79
CA LEU A 4 21.79 11.64 15.78
C LEU A 4 21.69 10.93 14.42
N GLU A 5 22.55 9.94 14.20
CA GLU A 5 22.26 8.90 13.22
C GLU A 5 20.97 8.28 13.72
N THR A 6 19.94 8.38 12.90
CA THR A 6 18.64 7.78 13.19
C THR A 6 18.82 6.28 13.03
N MET A 7 19.30 5.66 14.12
CA MET A 7 19.56 4.25 14.17
C MET A 7 18.24 3.51 14.05
N VAL A 8 18.13 2.71 13.00
CA VAL A 8 17.01 1.83 12.75
C VAL A 8 17.35 0.46 13.32
N PHE A 9 16.36 -0.28 13.84
CA PHE A 9 16.65 -1.53 14.55
C PHE A 9 17.25 -2.64 13.66
N TRP A 10 17.18 -2.48 12.33
CA TRP A 10 17.77 -3.40 11.36
C TRP A 10 19.18 -3.00 10.89
N GLU A 11 19.71 -1.90 11.40
CA GLU A 11 21.04 -1.42 11.07
C GLU A 11 22.11 -2.45 11.47
N GLY A 12 23.03 -2.72 10.55
CA GLY A 12 24.06 -3.75 10.72
C GLY A 12 23.59 -5.19 10.46
N TYR A 13 22.29 -5.44 10.29
CA TYR A 13 21.74 -6.76 9.99
C TYR A 13 21.30 -6.90 8.53
N VAL A 14 20.60 -5.90 8.00
CA VAL A 14 19.98 -5.93 6.66
C VAL A 14 20.05 -4.52 6.04
N SER A 15 20.18 -4.44 4.71
CA SER A 15 20.22 -3.13 4.01
C SER A 15 18.84 -2.45 3.98
N ASP A 16 18.85 -1.13 3.80
CA ASP A 16 17.62 -0.34 3.75
C ASP A 16 16.74 -0.70 2.54
N GLU A 17 17.32 -1.12 1.41
CA GLU A 17 16.62 -1.59 0.21
C GLU A 17 15.91 -2.92 0.45
N VAL A 18 16.58 -3.86 1.12
CA VAL A 18 15.99 -5.14 1.48
C VAL A 18 14.86 -4.91 2.49
N MET A 19 15.06 -4.03 3.47
CA MET A 19 14.00 -3.67 4.41
C MET A 19 12.83 -2.97 3.71
N GLY A 20 13.10 -2.06 2.77
CA GLY A 20 12.08 -1.37 1.98
C GLY A 20 11.25 -2.31 1.12
N THR A 21 11.84 -3.44 0.72
CA THR A 21 11.16 -4.48 -0.07
C THR A 21 10.28 -5.38 0.80
N PHE A 22 10.78 -5.86 1.94
CA PHE A 22 10.12 -6.92 2.70
C PHE A 22 9.32 -6.43 3.92
N ALA A 23 9.66 -5.29 4.52
CA ALA A 23 8.89 -4.76 5.66
C ALA A 23 7.42 -4.51 5.33
N PRO A 24 7.05 -3.90 4.18
CA PRO A 24 5.64 -3.67 3.85
C PRO A 24 4.85 -4.97 3.70
N ILE A 25 5.49 -6.05 3.20
CA ILE A 25 4.88 -7.38 3.11
C ILE A 25 4.61 -7.95 4.50
N VAL A 26 5.58 -7.87 5.42
CA VAL A 26 5.40 -8.33 6.80
C VAL A 26 4.31 -7.53 7.50
N VAL A 27 4.34 -6.20 7.38
CA VAL A 27 3.31 -5.30 7.93
C VAL A 27 1.94 -5.63 7.36
N TYR A 28 1.83 -5.90 6.05
CA TYR A 28 0.58 -6.30 5.41
C TYR A 28 -0.06 -7.48 6.14
N TRP A 29 0.69 -8.58 6.31
CA TRP A 29 0.15 -9.81 6.89
C TRP A 29 -0.15 -9.67 8.39
N LEU A 30 0.68 -8.95 9.13
CA LEU A 30 0.43 -8.69 10.56
C LEU A 30 -0.81 -7.82 10.75
N TYR A 31 -0.93 -6.73 9.99
CA TYR A 31 -2.02 -5.76 10.11
C TYR A 31 -3.34 -6.36 9.60
N ALA A 32 -3.37 -6.95 8.40
CA ALA A 32 -4.54 -7.62 7.88
C ALA A 32 -4.96 -8.84 8.72
N GLY A 33 -3.98 -9.60 9.22
CA GLY A 33 -4.20 -10.72 10.13
C GLY A 33 -4.83 -10.27 11.45
N PHE A 34 -4.37 -9.15 12.02
CA PHE A 34 -4.98 -8.55 13.21
C PHE A 34 -6.46 -8.21 12.97
N TYR A 35 -6.78 -7.53 11.86
CA TYR A 35 -8.17 -7.24 11.49
C TYR A 35 -9.03 -8.50 11.30
N GLN A 36 -8.44 -9.59 10.81
CA GLN A 36 -9.12 -10.88 10.66
C GLN A 36 -9.43 -11.54 12.02
N LEU A 37 -8.62 -11.28 13.04
CA LEU A 37 -8.78 -11.81 14.40
C LEU A 37 -9.75 -10.97 15.24
N LEU A 38 -10.06 -9.74 14.83
CA LEU A 38 -11.04 -8.92 15.53
C LEU A 38 -12.42 -9.60 15.52
N PRO A 39 -13.19 -9.52 16.61
CA PRO A 39 -14.57 -9.97 16.61
C PRO A 39 -15.38 -9.18 15.58
N ARG A 40 -16.52 -9.72 15.14
CA ARG A 40 -17.40 -8.99 14.21
C ARG A 40 -17.88 -7.68 14.84
N LEU A 41 -17.40 -6.58 14.27
CA LEU A 41 -17.74 -5.21 14.66
C LEU A 41 -18.88 -4.67 13.80
N ASP A 42 -20.05 -5.32 13.83
CA ASP A 42 -21.16 -5.04 12.90
C ASP A 42 -21.63 -3.57 12.92
N ARG A 43 -21.51 -2.89 14.07
CA ARG A 43 -21.82 -1.43 14.20
C ARG A 43 -20.91 -0.52 13.38
N TYR A 44 -19.77 -1.01 12.96
CA TYR A 44 -18.77 -0.27 12.19
C TYR A 44 -18.59 -0.83 10.78
N ARG A 45 -19.34 -1.87 10.36
CA ARG A 45 -19.21 -2.43 9.01
C ARG A 45 -20.04 -1.63 8.00
N LEU A 46 -19.46 -1.43 6.82
CA LEU A 46 -20.13 -0.77 5.69
C LEU A 46 -21.11 -1.70 4.94
N HIS A 47 -20.90 -3.02 5.01
CA HIS A 47 -21.72 -4.01 4.31
C HIS A 47 -22.42 -4.95 5.29
N THR A 48 -23.64 -5.34 4.95
CA THR A 48 -24.36 -6.37 5.70
C THR A 48 -23.76 -7.74 5.41
N LYS A 49 -23.86 -8.66 6.38
CA LYS A 49 -23.39 -10.05 6.22
C LYS A 49 -23.99 -10.74 4.98
N LYS A 50 -25.25 -10.46 4.66
CA LYS A 50 -25.94 -11.03 3.49
C LYS A 50 -25.32 -10.54 2.18
N GLU A 51 -24.95 -9.27 2.10
CA GLU A 51 -24.28 -8.71 0.92
C GLU A 51 -22.86 -9.27 0.75
N GLU A 52 -22.10 -9.40 1.85
CA GLU A 52 -20.79 -10.04 1.83
C GLU A 52 -20.90 -11.48 1.31
N GLU A 53 -21.79 -12.30 1.88
CA GLU A 53 -21.94 -13.72 1.49
C GLU A 53 -22.41 -13.91 0.05
N GLN A 54 -23.24 -13.00 -0.46
CA GLN A 54 -23.73 -13.07 -1.84
C GLN A 54 -22.70 -12.59 -2.87
N LYS A 55 -21.88 -11.60 -2.52
CA LYS A 55 -20.93 -10.98 -3.47
C LYS A 55 -19.54 -11.60 -3.43
N ASN A 56 -19.14 -12.29 -2.35
CA ASN A 56 -17.87 -12.98 -2.29
C ASN A 56 -17.91 -14.31 -3.04
N LEU A 57 -17.51 -14.28 -4.30
CA LEU A 57 -17.55 -15.43 -5.19
C LEU A 57 -16.28 -16.31 -5.12
N VAL A 58 -15.31 -15.95 -4.27
CA VAL A 58 -13.99 -16.60 -4.21
C VAL A 58 -13.62 -17.05 -2.80
N THR A 59 -12.86 -18.15 -2.71
CA THR A 59 -12.38 -18.69 -1.43
C THR A 59 -11.21 -17.88 -0.86
N LEU A 60 -11.01 -17.92 0.45
CA LEU A 60 -9.86 -17.27 1.11
C LEU A 60 -8.52 -17.75 0.55
N ALA A 61 -8.39 -19.04 0.19
CA ALA A 61 -7.17 -19.57 -0.41
C ALA A 61 -6.88 -18.95 -1.78
N THR A 62 -7.92 -18.68 -2.59
CA THR A 62 -7.79 -17.96 -3.86
C THR A 62 -7.32 -16.52 -3.62
N VAL A 63 -7.90 -15.85 -2.62
CA VAL A 63 -7.54 -14.48 -2.22
C VAL A 63 -6.06 -14.41 -1.83
N VAL A 64 -5.63 -15.28 -0.90
CA VAL A 64 -4.23 -15.35 -0.44
C VAL A 64 -3.26 -15.59 -1.59
N LYS A 65 -3.58 -16.50 -2.53
CA LYS A 65 -2.74 -16.74 -3.72
C LYS A 65 -2.62 -15.50 -4.60
N GLY A 66 -3.72 -14.76 -4.81
CA GLY A 66 -3.69 -13.52 -5.58
C GLY A 66 -2.84 -12.44 -4.92
N VAL A 67 -2.96 -12.26 -3.60
CA VAL A 67 -2.15 -11.32 -2.84
C VAL A 67 -0.66 -11.67 -2.90
N LEU A 68 -0.30 -12.95 -2.74
CA LEU A 68 1.09 -13.39 -2.84
C LEU A 68 1.68 -13.13 -4.24
N LEU A 69 0.90 -13.38 -5.30
CA LEU A 69 1.30 -13.05 -6.66
C LEU A 69 1.58 -11.54 -6.80
N GLN A 70 0.69 -10.71 -6.25
CA GLN A 70 0.82 -9.26 -6.28
C GLN A 70 2.05 -8.77 -5.51
N GLN A 71 2.33 -9.34 -4.34
CA GLN A 71 3.50 -9.03 -3.52
C GLN A 71 4.83 -9.45 -4.21
N VAL A 72 4.84 -10.54 -4.98
CA VAL A 72 6.01 -10.93 -5.80
C VAL A 72 6.30 -9.88 -6.87
N VAL A 73 5.26 -9.36 -7.54
CA VAL A 73 5.41 -8.28 -8.53
C VAL A 73 5.93 -7.01 -7.85
N GLN A 74 5.32 -6.60 -6.73
CA GLN A 74 5.75 -5.44 -5.95
C GLN A 74 7.21 -5.55 -5.50
N ALA A 75 7.62 -6.69 -4.93
CA ALA A 75 8.98 -6.92 -4.47
C ALA A 75 9.99 -6.88 -5.64
N THR A 76 9.63 -7.44 -6.79
CA THR A 76 10.48 -7.42 -7.98
C THR A 76 10.70 -5.98 -8.47
N ILE A 77 9.63 -5.19 -8.57
CA ILE A 77 9.72 -3.79 -9.00
C ILE A 77 10.46 -2.92 -7.99
N ALA A 78 10.23 -3.12 -6.68
CA ALA A 78 10.94 -2.40 -5.62
C ALA A 78 12.46 -2.65 -5.70
N GLN A 79 12.89 -3.90 -5.88
CA GLN A 79 14.30 -4.25 -6.03
C GLN A 79 14.91 -3.62 -7.29
N VAL A 80 14.20 -3.64 -8.42
CA VAL A 80 14.65 -2.98 -9.65
C VAL A 80 14.77 -1.47 -9.45
N LEU A 81 13.80 -0.84 -8.79
CA LEU A 81 13.79 0.58 -8.47
C LEU A 81 14.98 0.95 -7.59
N PHE A 82 15.20 0.22 -6.49
CA PHE A 82 16.33 0.47 -5.60
C PHE A 82 17.68 0.25 -6.29
N LEU A 83 17.81 -0.74 -7.18
CA LEU A 83 19.02 -0.93 -7.97
C LEU A 83 19.31 0.25 -8.91
N ILE A 84 18.28 0.80 -9.55
CA ILE A 84 18.42 1.95 -10.46
C ILE A 84 18.81 3.20 -9.65
N THR A 85 18.11 3.46 -8.54
CA THR A 85 18.39 4.61 -7.68
C THR A 85 19.78 4.51 -7.04
N ALA A 86 20.16 3.33 -6.55
CA ALA A 86 21.50 3.11 -5.99
C ALA A 86 22.61 3.39 -7.02
N LYS A 87 22.43 2.93 -8.27
CA LYS A 87 23.38 3.24 -9.36
C LYS A 87 23.45 4.73 -9.68
N ALA A 88 22.32 5.42 -9.69
CA ALA A 88 22.29 6.87 -9.89
C ALA A 88 22.98 7.64 -8.75
N SER A 89 22.92 7.10 -7.53
CA SER A 89 23.54 7.66 -6.33
C SER A 89 25.03 7.35 -6.16
N LEU A 90 25.67 6.58 -7.05
CA LEU A 90 27.12 6.27 -6.99
C LEU A 90 28.03 7.52 -7.08
N SER A 91 27.47 8.71 -7.29
CA SER A 91 28.16 10.00 -7.26
C SER A 91 28.31 10.61 -5.85
N GLY A 92 27.72 10.01 -4.80
CA GLY A 92 27.89 10.46 -3.41
C GLY A 92 27.32 9.48 -2.38
N VAL A 93 27.90 9.45 -1.18
CA VAL A 93 27.35 8.65 -0.07
C VAL A 93 25.93 9.17 0.25
N PRO A 94 24.88 8.35 0.17
CA PRO A 94 23.53 8.79 0.50
C PRO A 94 23.47 9.13 1.99
N VAL A 95 23.44 10.43 2.29
CA VAL A 95 23.30 10.93 3.66
C VAL A 95 21.82 10.90 4.03
N GLN A 96 21.49 10.26 5.14
CA GLN A 96 20.11 10.24 5.63
C GLN A 96 19.65 11.66 5.98
N PRO A 97 18.52 12.16 5.42
CA PRO A 97 18.00 13.48 5.72
C PRO A 97 17.60 13.61 7.20
N SER A 98 17.49 14.85 7.69
CA SER A 98 16.97 15.10 9.05
C SER A 98 15.51 14.65 9.18
N ILE A 99 15.07 14.31 10.39
CA ILE A 99 13.69 13.85 10.65
C ILE A 99 12.61 14.77 10.05
N PRO A 100 12.68 16.10 10.16
CA PRO A 100 11.68 16.98 9.53
C PRO A 100 11.62 16.84 8.01
N VAL A 101 12.77 16.65 7.36
CA VAL A 101 12.83 16.41 5.91
C VAL A 101 12.22 15.06 5.58
N GLN A 102 12.53 14.00 6.33
CA GLN A 102 11.92 12.69 6.13
C GLN A 102 10.38 12.74 6.26
N ILE A 103 9.86 13.45 7.27
CA ILE A 103 8.41 13.66 7.44
C ILE A 103 7.82 14.38 6.23
N LEU A 104 8.46 15.45 5.76
CA LEU A 104 8.01 16.18 4.58
C LEU A 104 8.05 15.29 3.31
N GLN A 105 9.09 14.47 3.15
CA GLN A 105 9.21 13.54 2.03
C GLN A 105 8.09 12.49 2.04
N ILE A 106 7.79 11.91 3.20
CA ILE A 106 6.67 10.97 3.37
C ILE A 106 5.35 11.68 3.06
N PHE A 107 5.15 12.91 3.55
CA PHE A 107 3.95 13.68 3.26
C PHE A 107 3.77 13.97 1.76
N VAL A 108 4.83 14.41 1.07
CA VAL A 108 4.82 14.63 -0.38
C VAL A 108 4.54 13.33 -1.14
N ALA A 109 5.13 12.22 -0.71
CA ALA A 109 4.89 10.91 -1.30
C ALA A 109 3.44 10.46 -1.13
N MET A 110 2.83 10.69 0.05
CA MET A 110 1.42 10.41 0.27
C MET A 110 0.52 11.23 -0.66
N LEU A 111 0.78 12.54 -0.80
CA LEU A 111 0.03 13.38 -1.74
C LEU A 111 0.19 12.90 -3.19
N ALA A 112 1.40 12.52 -3.59
CA ALA A 112 1.66 11.98 -4.92
C ALA A 112 0.91 10.66 -5.16
N LEU A 113 0.92 9.76 -4.17
CA LEU A 113 0.24 8.47 -4.24
C LEU A 113 -1.28 8.65 -4.33
N ASP A 114 -1.87 9.47 -3.47
CA ASP A 114 -3.31 9.75 -3.48
C ASP A 114 -3.73 10.42 -4.80
N THR A 115 -2.92 11.36 -5.31
CA THR A 115 -3.15 12.01 -6.61
C THR A 115 -3.11 10.99 -7.75
N TRP A 116 -2.12 10.11 -7.76
CA TRP A 116 -1.99 9.04 -8.74
C TRP A 116 -3.21 8.11 -8.71
N GLN A 117 -3.59 7.64 -7.52
CA GLN A 117 -4.75 6.77 -7.34
C GLN A 117 -6.05 7.44 -7.81
N TYR A 118 -6.24 8.72 -7.49
CA TYR A 118 -7.39 9.50 -7.96
C TYR A 118 -7.48 9.52 -9.49
N PHE A 119 -6.41 9.94 -10.18
CA PHE A 119 -6.42 10.06 -11.64
C PHE A 119 -6.55 8.72 -12.33
N MET A 120 -5.90 7.67 -11.82
CA MET A 120 -6.02 6.35 -12.38
C MET A 120 -7.44 5.80 -12.23
N HIS A 121 -8.07 6.01 -11.07
CA HIS A 121 -9.46 5.61 -10.86
C HIS A 121 -10.41 6.38 -11.78
N ASP A 122 -10.30 7.71 -11.88
CA ASP A 122 -11.11 8.54 -12.80
C ASP A 122 -10.90 8.15 -14.28
N THR A 123 -9.67 7.85 -14.66
CA THR A 123 -9.39 7.37 -16.03
C THR A 123 -10.05 6.01 -16.28
N CYS A 124 -10.04 5.13 -15.28
CA CYS A 124 -10.65 3.81 -15.39
C CYS A 124 -12.17 3.84 -15.48
N THR A 125 -12.84 4.87 -14.96
CA THR A 125 -14.30 5.04 -15.10
C THR A 125 -14.68 5.63 -16.46
N ARG A 126 -13.79 6.42 -17.08
CA ARG A 126 -14.04 7.01 -18.41
C ARG A 126 -13.73 6.05 -19.57
N ILE A 127 -12.78 5.14 -19.41
CA ILE A 127 -12.35 4.21 -20.46
C ILE A 127 -12.96 2.82 -20.23
N SER A 128 -13.88 2.41 -21.11
CA SER A 128 -14.62 1.15 -21.00
C SER A 128 -13.74 -0.10 -20.89
N PHE A 129 -12.57 -0.08 -21.56
CA PHE A 129 -11.56 -1.14 -21.48
C PHE A 129 -10.99 -1.32 -20.07
N CYS A 130 -10.66 -0.22 -19.39
CA CYS A 130 -10.16 -0.24 -18.01
C CYS A 130 -11.26 -0.69 -17.04
N THR A 131 -12.50 -0.23 -17.24
CA THR A 131 -13.63 -0.66 -16.40
C THR A 131 -13.88 -2.17 -16.51
N ALA A 132 -13.79 -2.71 -17.73
CA ALA A 132 -14.00 -4.14 -17.99
C ALA A 132 -12.91 -5.02 -17.36
N ILE A 133 -11.67 -4.54 -17.26
CA ILE A 133 -10.53 -5.31 -16.72
C ILE A 133 -10.41 -5.14 -15.20
N PHE A 134 -10.49 -3.90 -14.69
CA PHE A 134 -10.19 -3.58 -13.29
C PHE A 134 -11.44 -3.67 -12.41
N HIS A 135 -12.51 -2.97 -12.78
CA HIS A 135 -13.74 -2.91 -11.99
C HIS A 135 -14.45 -4.28 -11.89
N SER A 136 -14.41 -5.10 -12.96
CA SER A 136 -15.13 -6.39 -12.99
C SER A 136 -14.54 -7.49 -12.10
N GLN A 137 -13.25 -7.37 -11.70
CA GLN A 137 -12.60 -8.29 -10.78
C GLN A 137 -12.58 -7.71 -9.35
N HIS A 138 -12.30 -6.41 -9.20
CA HIS A 138 -12.32 -5.71 -7.91
C HIS A 138 -13.66 -5.88 -7.17
N HIS A 139 -14.78 -5.84 -7.88
CA HIS A 139 -16.12 -6.03 -7.31
C HIS A 139 -16.53 -7.51 -7.10
N ARG A 140 -15.68 -8.50 -7.42
CA ARG A 140 -15.96 -9.94 -7.14
C ARG A 140 -15.75 -10.33 -5.67
N LEU A 141 -15.18 -9.42 -4.89
CA LEU A 141 -14.94 -9.57 -3.48
C LEU A 141 -15.49 -8.31 -2.80
N VAL A 142 -16.64 -8.41 -2.15
CA VAL A 142 -17.10 -7.35 -1.23
C VAL A 142 -16.56 -7.74 0.12
N VAL A 143 -15.37 -7.23 0.39
CA VAL A 143 -14.36 -7.87 1.21
C VAL A 143 -14.74 -7.90 2.70
N PRO A 144 -15.05 -9.07 3.29
CA PRO A 144 -15.16 -9.22 4.74
C PRO A 144 -13.80 -9.52 5.38
N TYR A 145 -12.77 -9.80 4.55
CA TYR A 145 -11.43 -10.22 4.93
C TYR A 145 -10.44 -9.08 4.68
N ALA A 146 -9.91 -8.42 5.71
CA ALA A 146 -8.85 -7.42 5.51
C ALA A 146 -7.64 -7.96 4.69
N VAL A 147 -7.43 -9.28 4.74
CA VAL A 147 -6.46 -10.04 3.93
C VAL A 147 -6.72 -9.98 2.42
N GLY A 148 -7.90 -9.55 1.98
CA GLY A 148 -8.26 -9.36 0.58
C GLY A 148 -7.93 -7.97 0.03
N ALA A 149 -7.33 -7.07 0.81
CA ALA A 149 -7.10 -5.68 0.41
C ALA A 149 -6.25 -5.52 -0.86
N LEU A 150 -5.36 -6.47 -1.16
CA LEU A 150 -4.53 -6.49 -2.38
C LEU A 150 -5.01 -7.53 -3.41
N TYR A 151 -6.19 -8.12 -3.21
CA TYR A 151 -6.76 -9.07 -4.16
C TYR A 151 -7.48 -8.32 -5.27
N ASN A 152 -6.71 -7.87 -6.25
CA ASN A 152 -7.19 -7.19 -7.45
C ASN A 152 -6.67 -7.88 -8.72
N HIS A 153 -7.09 -7.41 -9.89
CA HIS A 153 -6.52 -7.91 -11.14
C HIS A 153 -5.01 -7.56 -11.19
N PRO A 154 -4.08 -8.44 -11.61
CA PRO A 154 -2.64 -8.16 -11.53
C PRO A 154 -2.19 -6.85 -12.20
N LEU A 155 -2.81 -6.50 -13.33
CA LEU A 155 -2.56 -5.22 -13.99
C LEU A 155 -3.09 -4.01 -13.20
N GLU A 156 -4.17 -4.18 -12.44
CA GLU A 156 -4.73 -3.14 -11.57
C GLU A 156 -3.76 -2.83 -10.45
N GLY A 157 -3.35 -3.84 -9.68
CA GLY A 157 -2.43 -3.62 -8.58
C GLY A 157 -1.03 -3.22 -9.07
N PHE A 158 -0.62 -3.62 -10.28
CA PHE A 158 0.60 -3.09 -10.88
C PHE A 158 0.49 -1.58 -11.14
N LEU A 159 -0.56 -1.13 -11.84
CA LEU A 159 -0.70 0.27 -12.21
C LEU A 159 -1.06 1.19 -11.03
N LEU A 160 -1.99 0.76 -10.17
CA LEU A 160 -2.44 1.56 -9.04
C LEU A 160 -1.44 1.54 -7.88
N ASP A 161 -1.04 0.35 -7.43
CA ASP A 161 -0.27 0.21 -6.19
C ASP A 161 1.23 0.31 -6.47
N THR A 162 1.72 -0.49 -7.42
CA THR A 162 3.17 -0.65 -7.64
C THR A 162 3.76 0.56 -8.34
N LEU A 163 3.17 0.99 -9.46
CA LEU A 163 3.64 2.14 -10.22
C LEU A 163 3.39 3.45 -9.46
N GLY A 164 2.23 3.60 -8.80
CA GLY A 164 1.95 4.74 -7.95
C GLY A 164 2.94 4.89 -6.80
N GLY A 165 3.25 3.78 -6.11
CA GLY A 165 4.27 3.77 -5.06
C GLY A 165 5.66 4.14 -5.57
N ALA A 166 6.08 3.58 -6.72
CA ALA A 166 7.37 3.89 -7.33
C ALA A 166 7.49 5.38 -7.74
N ILE A 167 6.46 5.95 -8.35
CA ILE A 167 6.41 7.37 -8.72
C ILE A 167 6.48 8.24 -7.46
N SER A 168 5.76 7.89 -6.41
CA SER A 168 5.75 8.63 -5.14
C SER A 168 7.12 8.62 -4.45
N PHE A 169 7.78 7.46 -4.45
CA PHE A 169 9.17 7.32 -3.98
C PHE A 169 10.12 8.25 -4.75
N LEU A 170 10.04 8.25 -6.09
CA LEU A 170 10.90 9.09 -6.93
C LEU A 170 10.62 10.59 -6.75
N ILE A 171 9.35 11.01 -6.76
CA ILE A 171 8.94 12.42 -6.63
C ILE A 171 9.40 13.01 -5.29
N SER A 172 9.28 12.25 -4.21
CA SER A 172 9.67 12.72 -2.87
C SER A 172 11.19 12.82 -2.68
N GLY A 173 11.98 12.17 -3.53
CA GLY A 173 13.44 12.08 -3.40
C GLY A 173 13.88 11.44 -2.08
N MET A 174 13.06 10.58 -1.50
CA MET A 174 13.34 9.93 -0.23
C MET A 174 14.43 8.86 -0.37
N THR A 175 15.15 8.59 0.73
CA THR A 175 16.12 7.49 0.76
C THR A 175 15.40 6.14 0.87
N PRO A 176 16.07 5.02 0.53
CA PRO A 176 15.54 3.68 0.80
C PRO A 176 15.12 3.51 2.26
N ARG A 177 15.90 4.05 3.21
CA ARG A 177 15.58 4.02 4.66
C ARG A 177 14.25 4.70 4.98
N THR A 178 14.05 5.92 4.47
CA THR A 178 12.79 6.65 4.65
C THR A 178 11.62 5.92 3.97
N SER A 179 11.87 5.29 2.82
CA SER A 179 10.86 4.57 2.05
C SER A 179 10.26 3.36 2.77
N VAL A 180 11.01 2.73 3.68
CA VAL A 180 10.50 1.66 4.56
C VAL A 180 9.23 2.13 5.27
N PHE A 181 9.29 3.31 5.90
CA PHE A 181 8.18 3.86 6.65
C PHE A 181 7.02 4.26 5.73
N PHE A 182 7.32 4.88 4.59
CA PHE A 182 6.33 5.26 3.59
C PHE A 182 5.56 4.03 3.07
N PHE A 183 6.24 2.99 2.60
CA PHE A 183 5.58 1.81 2.04
C PHE A 183 4.81 1.01 3.09
N CYS A 184 5.33 0.90 4.32
CA CYS A 184 4.56 0.29 5.43
C CYS A 184 3.28 1.08 5.72
N PHE A 185 3.35 2.40 5.73
CA PHE A 185 2.19 3.26 5.94
C PHE A 185 1.18 3.19 4.80
N ALA A 186 1.65 3.19 3.55
CA ALA A 186 0.81 3.02 2.38
C ALA A 186 0.06 1.68 2.40
N VAL A 187 0.73 0.59 2.80
CA VAL A 187 0.11 -0.73 2.98
C VAL A 187 -0.98 -0.72 4.05
N MET A 188 -0.72 -0.10 5.21
CA MET A 188 -1.74 0.01 6.26
C MET A 188 -2.95 0.79 5.77
N LYS A 189 -2.73 1.91 5.06
CA LYS A 189 -3.80 2.69 4.42
C LYS A 189 -4.62 1.83 3.44
N THR A 190 -3.97 1.07 2.55
CA THR A 190 -4.66 0.16 1.62
C THR A 190 -5.54 -0.85 2.38
N ILE A 191 -5.04 -1.42 3.48
CA ILE A 191 -5.84 -2.35 4.28
C ILE A 191 -7.03 -1.63 4.92
N ASP A 192 -6.82 -0.46 5.52
CA ASP A 192 -7.90 0.32 6.14
C ASP A 192 -8.98 0.71 5.11
N ASP A 193 -8.57 1.12 3.90
CA ASP A 193 -9.48 1.51 2.81
C ASP A 193 -10.30 0.31 2.27
N HIS A 194 -9.80 -0.92 2.40
CA HIS A 194 -10.43 -2.13 1.88
C HIS A 194 -11.01 -3.07 2.95
N CYS A 195 -10.82 -2.81 4.25
CA CYS A 195 -11.30 -3.69 5.32
C CYS A 195 -12.81 -3.59 5.58
N GLY A 196 -13.48 -2.60 4.99
CA GLY A 196 -14.92 -2.40 5.12
C GLY A 196 -15.38 -1.97 6.52
N LEU A 197 -14.45 -1.55 7.38
CA LEU A 197 -14.72 -1.05 8.73
C LEU A 197 -14.54 0.46 8.82
N TRP A 198 -15.48 1.09 9.52
CA TRP A 198 -15.48 2.51 9.85
C TRP A 198 -15.20 2.69 11.34
N LEU A 199 -13.94 2.58 11.75
CA LEU A 199 -13.54 2.68 13.17
C LEU A 199 -13.40 4.15 13.61
N PRO A 200 -13.91 4.52 14.80
CA PRO A 200 -13.75 5.87 15.34
C PRO A 200 -12.28 6.15 15.66
N GLY A 201 -11.75 7.27 15.15
CA GLY A 201 -10.33 7.64 15.28
C GLY A 201 -9.45 7.25 14.10
N ASN A 202 -10.01 6.68 13.03
CA ASN A 202 -9.27 6.47 11.79
C ASN A 202 -8.98 7.84 11.13
N ILE A 203 -7.77 8.35 11.36
CA ILE A 203 -7.24 9.61 10.81
C ILE A 203 -7.33 9.67 9.27
N PHE A 204 -7.28 8.53 8.58
CA PHE A 204 -7.46 8.48 7.13
C PHE A 204 -8.87 8.87 6.70
N THR A 205 -9.90 8.39 7.41
CA THR A 205 -11.30 8.78 7.14
C THR A 205 -11.65 10.21 7.54
N SER A 206 -10.90 10.82 8.48
CA SER A 206 -11.15 12.19 8.95
C SER A 206 -10.45 13.26 8.10
N SER A 207 -9.29 12.97 7.50
CA SER A 207 -8.49 13.95 6.75
C SER A 207 -8.54 13.75 5.24
N PHE A 208 -8.76 12.53 4.75
CA PHE A 208 -8.90 12.23 3.33
C PHE A 208 -10.23 11.50 3.14
N ARG A 209 -11.31 12.28 2.96
CA ARG A 209 -12.54 11.76 2.36
C ARG A 209 -12.30 11.54 0.87
N THR A 210 -11.41 10.62 0.52
CA THR A 210 -11.35 10.09 -0.84
C THR A 210 -12.62 9.27 -1.04
N HIS A 211 -13.36 9.61 -2.09
CA HIS A 211 -14.58 8.92 -2.51
C HIS A 211 -14.24 7.49 -2.99
N SER A 212 -13.89 6.61 -2.06
CA SER A 212 -13.99 5.18 -2.29
C SER A 212 -15.45 4.77 -2.07
N LEU A 213 -16.08 4.41 -3.19
CA LEU A 213 -17.13 3.39 -3.29
C LEU A 213 -18.58 3.85 -3.04
N SER A 214 -19.24 4.21 -4.15
CA SER A 214 -20.50 3.56 -4.54
C SER A 214 -20.30 2.93 -5.92
#